data_AF-A0A8C6FFQ4-F1
#
_entry.id   AF-A0A8C6FFQ4-F1
#
_cell.length_a   1.000
_cell.length_b   1.000
_cell.length_c   1.000
_cell.angle_alpha   90.00
_cell.angle_beta   90.00
_cell.angle_gamma   90.00
#
_symmetry.space_group_name_H-M   'P 1'
#
loop_
_entity.id
_entity.type
_entity.pdbx_description
1 polymer ?
#
loop_
_entity_poly.entity_id
_entity_poly.type
_entity_poly.pdbx_seq_one_letter_code
_entity_poly.pdbx_strand_id
1 'polypeptide(L)' 'VSTTMAANLLEDWCRGMEADIHRSLLVTGIPEDCGQAEIEETLNGVLSPLGPFSVINKIFLREENAKAALIENIWGDHLH' A
#
# COMPACT_ATOMS: atom_id res chain seq x y z
N VAL A 1 13.47 9.50 0.57
CA VAL A 1 12.33 10.07 -0.19
C VAL A 1 11.87 11.41 0.39
N SER A 2 11.71 12.46 -0.42
CA SER A 2 10.97 13.67 0.01
C SER A 2 9.48 13.33 0.02
N THR A 3 8.71 13.77 1.02
CA THR A 3 7.26 13.46 1.15
C THR A 3 6.44 13.73 -0.11
N THR A 4 6.87 14.69 -0.93
CA THR A 4 6.28 14.99 -2.25
C THR A 4 6.37 13.83 -3.25
N MET A 5 7.47 13.07 -3.26
CA MET A 5 7.67 11.93 -4.17
C MET A 5 6.73 10.77 -3.82
N ALA A 6 6.53 10.50 -2.53
CA ALA A 6 5.62 9.47 -2.06
C ALA A 6 4.15 9.82 -2.34
N ALA A 7 3.77 11.09 -2.17
CA ALA A 7 2.42 11.56 -2.51
C ALA A 7 2.12 11.44 -4.00
N ASN A 8 3.05 11.89 -4.87
CA ASN A 8 2.89 11.75 -6.32
C ASN A 8 2.74 10.29 -6.76
N LEU A 9 3.51 9.38 -6.15
CA LEU A 9 3.44 7.95 -6.46
C LEU A 9 2.10 7.34 -6.03
N LEU A 10 1.60 7.73 -4.86
CA LEU A 10 0.27 7.31 -4.39
C LEU A 10 -0.83 7.79 -5.36
N GLU A 11 -0.80 9.06 -5.76
CA GLU A 11 -1.77 9.61 -6.72
C GLU A 11 -1.73 8.89 -8.07
N ASP A 12 -0.53 8.65 -8.61
CA ASP A 12 -0.33 7.96 -9.88
C ASP A 12 -0.89 6.53 -9.84
N TRP A 13 -0.63 5.80 -8.76
CA TRP A 13 -1.12 4.43 -8.64
C TRP A 13 -2.60 4.36 -8.33
N CYS A 14 -3.14 5.22 -7.45
CA CYS A 14 -4.59 5.29 -7.23
C CYS A 14 -5.31 5.59 -8.54
N ARG A 15 -4.76 6.51 -9.36
CA ARG A 15 -5.29 6.80 -10.69
C ARG A 15 -5.18 5.62 -11.65
N GLY A 16 -4.09 4.87 -11.61
CA GLY A 16 -3.87 3.70 -12.47
C GLY A 16 -4.69 2.46 -12.08
N MET A 17 -4.95 2.28 -10.79
CA MET A 17 -5.70 1.14 -10.23
C MET A 17 -7.18 1.44 -9.98
N GLU A 18 -7.63 2.66 -10.29
CA GLU A 18 -8.97 3.17 -9.96
C GLU A 18 -9.33 3.02 -8.47
N ALA A 19 -8.31 3.05 -7.61
CA ALA A 19 -8.43 2.86 -6.17
C ALA A 19 -8.74 4.19 -5.46
N ASP A 20 -9.50 4.12 -4.37
CA ASP A 20 -9.90 5.31 -3.61
C ASP A 20 -8.71 5.87 -2.84
N ILE A 21 -8.21 7.05 -3.21
CA ILE A 21 -7.05 7.67 -2.53
C ILE A 21 -7.29 7.91 -1.03
N HIS A 22 -8.54 8.08 -0.61
CA HIS A 22 -8.90 8.24 0.80
C HIS A 22 -8.87 6.93 1.60
N ARG A 23 -9.01 5.79 0.92
CA ARG A 23 -8.95 4.44 1.50
C ARG A 23 -7.64 3.73 1.21
N SER A 24 -6.84 4.30 0.31
CA SER A 24 -5.56 3.78 -0.13
C SER A 24 -4.40 4.35 0.69
N LEU A 25 -3.40 3.52 0.96
CA LEU A 25 -2.17 3.91 1.61
C LEU A 25 -0.99 3.36 0.82
N LEU A 26 0.05 4.17 0.64
CA LEU A 26 1.30 3.76 0.03
C LEU A 26 2.32 3.44 1.12
N VAL A 27 2.80 2.20 1.13
CA VAL A 27 3.83 1.72 2.04
C VAL A 27 5.12 1.57 1.25
N THR A 28 6.13 2.39 1.54
CA THR A 28 7.46 2.32 0.92
C THR A 28 8.50 1.80 1.93
N GLY A 29 9.69 1.44 1.44
CA GLY A 29 10.78 0.95 2.29
C GLY A 29 10.65 -0.52 2.69
N ILE A 30 9.80 -1.29 2.01
CA ILE A 30 9.65 -2.73 2.25
C ILE A 30 10.91 -3.45 1.74
N PRO A 31 11.54 -4.34 2.52
CA PRO A 31 12.70 -5.10 2.06
C PRO A 31 12.38 -5.96 0.83
N GLU A 32 13.34 -6.16 -0.07
CA GLU A 32 13.13 -7.03 -1.23
C GLU A 32 12.95 -8.51 -0.84
N ASP A 33 13.43 -8.92 0.32
CA ASP A 33 13.29 -10.28 0.84
C ASP A 33 11.85 -10.59 1.26
N CYS A 34 11.08 -9.56 1.68
CA CYS A 34 9.71 -9.74 2.15
C CYS A 34 8.76 -10.15 1.01
N GLY A 35 8.09 -11.29 1.22
CA GLY A 35 7.03 -11.80 0.36
C GLY A 35 5.75 -10.97 0.43
N GLN A 36 4.77 -11.26 -0.44
CA GLN A 36 3.46 -10.61 -0.36
C GLN A 36 2.74 -10.92 0.95
N ALA A 37 2.73 -12.19 1.35
CA ALA A 37 2.09 -12.63 2.59
C ALA A 37 2.66 -11.94 3.83
N GLU A 38 3.99 -11.85 3.96
CA GLU A 38 4.60 -11.16 5.11
C GLU A 38 4.26 -9.67 5.16
N ILE A 39 4.22 -9.02 4.00
CA ILE A 39 3.80 -7.62 3.89
C ILE A 39 2.35 -7.49 4.35
N GLU A 40 1.45 -8.32 3.83
CA GLU A 40 0.03 -8.32 4.19
C GLU A 40 -0.18 -8.62 5.67
N GLU A 41 0.50 -9.62 6.24
CA GLU A 41 0.42 -9.97 7.66
C GLU A 41 0.93 -8.83 8.54
N THR A 42 2.08 -8.23 8.18
CA THR A 42 2.64 -7.09 8.91
C THR A 42 1.71 -5.89 8.84
N LEU A 43 1.17 -5.58 7.67
CA LEU A 43 0.26 -4.45 7.47
C LEU A 43 -1.07 -4.68 8.18
N ASN A 44 -1.65 -5.87 8.12
CA ASN A 44 -2.84 -6.21 8.88
C ASN A 44 -2.58 -6.19 10.40
N GLY A 45 -1.37 -6.52 10.85
CA GLY A 45 -0.98 -6.39 12.25
C GLY A 45 -0.89 -4.94 12.71
N VAL A 46 -0.18 -4.10 11.96
CA VAL A 46 0.04 -2.67 12.29
C VAL A 46 -1.26 -1.86 12.12
N LEU A 47 -2.03 -2.15 11.07
CA LEU A 47 -3.26 -1.46 10.72
C LEU A 47 -4.51 -2.17 11.26
N SER A 48 -4.34 -3.20 12.09
CA SER A 48 -5.43 -3.89 12.81
C SER A 48 -6.48 -2.93 13.42
N PRO A 49 -6.12 -1.80 14.07
CA PRO A 49 -7.13 -0.86 14.58
C PRO A 49 -7.89 -0.07 13.50
N LEU A 50 -7.34 0.06 12.30
CA LEU A 50 -7.96 0.73 11.15
C LEU A 50 -8.77 -0.23 10.28
N GLY A 51 -8.47 -1.52 10.36
CA GLY A 51 -9.20 -2.56 9.66
C GLY A 51 -8.36 -3.57 8.92
N PRO A 52 -9.03 -4.51 8.23
CA PRO A 52 -8.36 -5.34 7.26
C PRO A 52 -7.98 -4.50 6.03
N PHE A 53 -6.77 -4.73 5.52
CA PHE A 53 -6.27 -4.12 4.30
C PHE A 53 -5.86 -5.21 3.32
N SER A 54 -6.05 -4.92 2.03
CA SER A 54 -5.60 -5.79 0.95
C SER A 54 -4.53 -5.08 0.13
N VAL A 55 -3.52 -5.82 -0.34
CA VAL A 55 -2.50 -5.29 -1.25
C VAL A 55 -3.06 -5.25 -2.67
N ILE A 56 -3.31 -4.04 -3.17
CA ILE A 56 -3.79 -3.80 -4.53
C ILE A 56 -2.65 -3.97 -5.53
N ASN A 57 -1.48 -3.41 -5.22
CA ASN A 57 -0.33 -3.48 -6.11
C ASN A 57 1.00 -3.42 -5.35
N LYS A 58 2.05 -3.92 -5.98
CA LYS A 58 3.43 -3.95 -5.47
C LYS A 58 4.38 -3.64 -6.61
N ILE A 59 5.26 -2.66 -6.41
CA ILE A 59 6.38 -2.41 -7.32
C ILE A 59 7.70 -2.43 -6.57
N PHE A 60 8.78 -2.73 -7.29
CA PHE A 60 10.12 -2.55 -6.79
C PHE A 60 10.65 -1.17 -7.17
N LEU A 61 10.86 -0.31 -6.17
CA LEU A 61 11.49 1.00 -6.34
C LEU A 61 13.00 0.82 -6.41
N ARG A 62 13.53 0.76 -7.63
CA ARG A 62 14.98 0.64 -7.86
C ARG A 62 15.77 1.79 -7.23
N GLU A 63 15.19 2.99 -7.20
CA GLU A 63 15.81 4.17 -6.60
C GLU A 63 16.04 4.02 -5.09
N GLU A 64 15.15 3.33 -4.40
CA GLU A 64 15.22 3.12 -2.95
C GLU A 64 15.73 1.72 -2.56
N ASN A 65 16.04 0.88 -3.56
CA ASN A 65 16.38 -0.53 -3.40
C ASN A 65 15.39 -1.26 -2.48
N ALA A 66 14.11 -0.86 -2.55
CA ALA A 66 13.05 -1.30 -1.68
C ALA A 66 11.77 -1.51 -2.49
N LYS A 67 10.85 -2.29 -1.95
CA LYS A 67 9.51 -2.46 -2.48
C LYS A 67 8.59 -1.35 -1.96
N ALA A 68 7.63 -1.00 -2.79
CA ALA A 68 6.46 -0.23 -2.42
C ALA A 68 5.20 -1.06 -2.65
N ALA A 69 4.26 -0.98 -1.73
CA ALA A 69 2.96 -1.60 -1.83
C ALA A 69 1.88 -0.53 -1.71
N LEU A 70 0.93 -0.55 -2.65
CA LEU A 70 -0.33 0.17 -2.51
C LEU A 70 -1.31 -0.80 -1.86
N ILE A 71 -1.85 -0.37 -0.73
CA ILE A 71 -2.88 -1.10 -0.01
C ILE A 71 -4.16 -0.29 0.04
N GLU A 72 -5.29 -0.97 0.11
CA GLU A 72 -6.59 -0.34 0.27
C GLU A 72 -7.31 -0.94 1.47
N ASN A 73 -8.00 -0.07 2.21
CA ASN A 73 -8.86 -0.48 3.31
C ASN A 73 -10.13 -1.14 2.76
N ILE A 74 -10.32 -2.43 3.07
CA ILE A 74 -11.53 -3.17 2.67
C ILE A 74 -12.69 -3.00 3.67
N TRP A 75 -12.49 -2.17 4.72
CA TRP A 75 -13.52 -1.85 5.71
C TRP A 75 -14.63 -1.02 5.07
N GLY A 76 -15.75 -1.69 4.79
CA GLY A 76 -17.00 -1.08 4.35
C GLY A 76 -17.59 -1.65 3.07
N ASP A 77 -16.89 -2.52 2.34
CA ASP A 77 -17.43 -3.19 1.14
C ASP A 77 -18.38 -4.37 1.47
N HIS A 78 -18.60 -4.64 2.76
CA HIS A 78 -19.63 -5.55 3.27
C HIS A 78 -20.91 -4.85 3.78
N LEU A 79 -21.13 -3.58 3.42
CA LEU A 79 -22.43 -2.92 3.60
C LEU A 79 -23.11 -2.79 2.24
N HIS A 80 -23.63 -3.92 1.75
CA HIS A 80 -24.70 -3.95 0.75
C HIS A 80 -26.04 -3.85 1.47
#